data_AF-A0A0D3FDE9-F1
#
_entry.id   AF-A0A0D3FDE9-F1
#
_cell.length_a   1.000
_cell.length_b   1.000
_cell.length_c   1.000
_cell.angle_alpha   90.00
_cell.angle_beta   90.00
_cell.angle_gamma   90.00
#
_symmetry.space_group_name_H-M   'P 1'
#
loop_
_entity.id
_entity.type
_entity.pdbx_description
1 polymer ?
#
loop_
_entity_poly.entity_id
_entity_poly.type
_entity_poly.pdbx_seq_one_letter_code
_entity_poly.pdbx_strand_id
1 'polypeptide(L)'
;MATISATLSISFLPSSIRFAVATTSTCTTSSSSWRIKRPARFRCCAEPSSPEQENPSTPAPPPVKPPASPSSLWGISTSTWSAGVAGLGFLETAYLSYIKLTGSEAFCPVSGGGCGDVLQSDYSVVFGIPLPLLGLVAYGLVLTLSLQENGKKFLPGIDDLDIRLTLLLISTSMATASSYFLYILNTRFIGTSCSYCLLSAFLSFTLFSIRVKDLGLERVQKFVGLQLSVAIIVALALTNSYSSATTQLNGTDDFVLERYDTEITTESTPFAIALAKHLHSVGAKMYGAFWCSHCNEQKQIFGREATKILDYVECFPNGAGKGKKMAPECAAAGIEGFPTWIINGKVLGGDQELPVLAEESGFTVEGTEQS
;
A
#
# COMPACT_ATOMS: atom_id res chain seq x y z
N MET A 1 -49.73 11.14 -26.50
CA MET A 1 -50.83 10.65 -25.64
C MET A 1 -50.30 10.51 -24.22
N ALA A 2 -51.04 11.07 -23.25
CA ALA A 2 -51.05 10.76 -21.81
C ALA A 2 -49.77 10.93 -20.96
N THR A 3 -49.77 12.04 -20.21
CA THR A 3 -49.38 12.28 -18.81
C THR A 3 -49.10 11.09 -17.88
N ILE A 4 -48.16 11.25 -16.92
CA ILE A 4 -48.42 11.30 -15.45
C ILE A 4 -47.12 11.66 -14.66
N SER A 5 -47.31 12.51 -13.65
CA SER A 5 -46.37 13.09 -12.67
C SER A 5 -45.73 12.11 -11.67
N ALA A 6 -44.60 12.52 -11.06
CA ALA A 6 -44.43 12.61 -9.59
C ALA A 6 -43.07 13.24 -9.21
N THR A 7 -43.09 14.52 -8.81
CA THR A 7 -42.01 15.21 -8.09
C THR A 7 -42.22 15.04 -6.59
N LEU A 8 -41.22 14.53 -5.88
CA LEU A 8 -41.16 14.52 -4.42
C LEU A 8 -39.87 15.22 -3.98
N SER A 9 -40.02 16.48 -3.58
CA SER A 9 -39.01 17.28 -2.90
C SER A 9 -39.08 16.97 -1.40
N ILE A 10 -37.98 16.53 -0.80
CA ILE A 10 -37.83 16.50 0.66
C ILE A 10 -36.65 17.38 1.04
N SER A 11 -37.00 18.36 1.87
CA SER A 11 -36.21 19.50 2.31
C SER A 11 -35.11 19.10 3.29
N PHE A 12 -33.93 19.69 3.07
CA PHE A 12 -32.85 19.78 4.04
C PHE A 12 -33.29 20.59 5.27
N LEU A 13 -32.95 20.11 6.47
CA LEU A 13 -32.83 20.96 7.67
C LEU A 13 -31.47 20.70 8.36
N PRO A 14 -30.79 21.76 8.82
CA PRO A 14 -29.48 21.69 9.43
C PRO A 14 -29.53 21.52 10.96
N SER A 15 -28.43 20.96 11.46
CA SER A 15 -28.09 20.77 12.87
C SER A 15 -27.84 22.09 13.62
N SER A 16 -28.22 22.16 14.90
CA SER A 16 -27.70 23.11 15.89
C SER A 16 -28.07 22.64 17.30
N ILE A 17 -27.11 22.07 18.04
CA ILE A 17 -27.22 21.95 19.50
C ILE A 17 -26.14 22.83 20.12
N ARG A 18 -26.62 23.84 20.84
CA ARG A 18 -25.87 24.88 21.54
C ARG A 18 -25.33 24.35 22.86
N PHE A 19 -24.11 24.78 23.18
CA PHE A 19 -23.59 24.89 24.54
C PHE A 19 -24.50 25.77 25.41
N ALA A 20 -24.74 25.36 26.65
CA ALA A 20 -25.17 26.26 27.72
C ALA A 20 -24.53 25.84 29.05
N VAL A 21 -23.58 26.67 29.47
CA VAL A 21 -23.08 26.80 30.85
C VAL A 21 -24.12 27.57 31.65
N ALA A 22 -24.44 27.12 32.88
CA ALA A 22 -25.04 28.00 33.88
C ALA A 22 -24.68 27.55 35.31
N THR A 23 -23.90 28.40 35.94
CA THR A 23 -23.50 28.46 37.35
C THR A 23 -24.65 28.96 38.21
N THR A 24 -24.74 28.45 39.46
CA THR A 24 -25.27 29.09 40.70
C THR A 24 -26.53 29.96 40.63
N SER A 25 -27.53 29.65 41.47
CA SER A 25 -28.00 30.55 42.56
C SER A 25 -29.23 30.02 43.31
N THR A 26 -29.11 30.01 44.65
CA THR A 26 -30.12 30.38 45.67
C THR A 26 -31.53 29.78 45.63
N CYS A 27 -31.82 28.88 46.58
CA CYS A 27 -33.18 28.62 47.07
C CYS A 27 -33.47 29.47 48.31
N THR A 28 -34.41 30.42 48.19
CA THR A 28 -35.12 31.07 49.29
C THR A 28 -36.40 30.30 49.64
N THR A 29 -36.49 29.89 50.91
CA THR A 29 -37.65 29.82 51.81
C THR A 29 -39.08 29.90 51.23
N SER A 30 -39.95 28.95 51.59
CA SER A 30 -41.01 29.17 52.62
C SER A 30 -42.05 28.02 52.69
N SER A 31 -42.25 27.53 53.94
CA SER A 31 -43.53 27.11 54.58
C SER A 31 -44.41 26.02 53.91
N SER A 32 -44.74 24.89 54.57
CA SER A 32 -45.53 24.86 55.80
C SER A 32 -45.55 23.48 56.50
N SER A 33 -45.40 23.52 57.84
CA SER A 33 -46.03 22.72 58.92
C SER A 33 -46.64 21.35 58.54
N TRP A 34 -46.32 20.22 59.20
CA TRP A 34 -46.90 19.80 60.49
C TRP A 34 -45.86 19.18 61.46
N ARG A 35 -46.13 19.38 62.75
CA ARG A 35 -45.28 19.28 63.96
C ARG A 35 -45.49 17.85 64.58
N ILE A 36 -44.56 17.15 65.26
CA ILE A 36 -44.17 17.30 66.68
C ILE A 36 -43.17 16.17 67.12
N LYS A 37 -42.07 16.60 67.76
CA LYS A 37 -41.21 16.04 68.86
C LYS A 37 -40.09 14.97 68.66
N ARG A 38 -38.89 15.48 69.00
CA ARG A 38 -37.56 14.99 69.49
C ARG A 38 -37.59 14.12 70.76
N PRO A 39 -36.47 13.54 71.30
CA PRO A 39 -35.04 13.97 71.27
C PRO A 39 -34.02 12.88 70.88
N ALA A 40 -32.86 13.14 70.24
CA ALA A 40 -31.64 13.91 70.56
C ALA A 40 -30.55 13.14 71.36
N ARG A 41 -29.36 13.07 70.72
CA ARG A 41 -27.98 13.01 71.27
C ARG A 41 -27.56 11.78 72.09
N PHE A 42 -26.45 11.13 71.72
CA PHE A 42 -25.09 11.47 72.19
C PHE A 42 -24.01 10.69 71.44
N ARG A 43 -22.81 11.26 71.49
CA ARG A 43 -21.56 10.89 70.82
C ARG A 43 -20.64 10.21 71.85
N CYS A 44 -19.68 9.41 71.35
CA CYS A 44 -18.31 9.21 71.85
C CYS A 44 -17.93 7.86 72.49
N CYS A 45 -16.73 7.44 72.05
CA CYS A 45 -15.62 6.76 72.74
C CYS A 45 -15.45 5.24 72.59
N ALA A 46 -14.17 4.91 72.41
CA ALA A 46 -13.56 3.64 72.06
C ALA A 46 -13.02 2.87 73.30
N GLU A 47 -12.83 1.56 73.07
CA GLU A 47 -12.03 0.51 73.78
C GLU A 47 -12.29 0.21 75.28
N PRO A 48 -11.98 -1.01 75.84
CA PRO A 48 -10.96 -2.00 75.43
C PRO A 48 -11.35 -3.52 75.47
N SER A 49 -10.35 -4.35 75.14
CA SER A 49 -10.18 -5.83 75.04
C SER A 49 -10.63 -6.70 76.24
N SER A 50 -11.16 -7.93 76.10
CA SER A 50 -10.54 -9.30 75.94
C SER A 50 -11.54 -10.34 76.54
N PRO A 51 -11.39 -11.71 76.52
CA PRO A 51 -10.58 -12.62 75.68
C PRO A 51 -11.34 -13.89 75.15
N GLU A 52 -10.70 -14.57 74.18
CA GLU A 52 -10.62 -16.03 73.91
C GLU A 52 -11.88 -16.94 73.81
N GLN A 53 -12.09 -17.51 72.60
CA GLN A 53 -12.41 -18.94 72.48
C GLN A 53 -11.90 -19.51 71.14
N GLU A 54 -11.05 -20.52 71.26
CA GLU A 54 -10.27 -21.18 70.19
C GLU A 54 -10.95 -22.47 69.69
N ASN A 55 -10.74 -22.77 68.39
CA ASN A 55 -10.82 -24.04 67.62
C ASN A 55 -11.90 -24.16 66.51
N PRO A 56 -11.64 -24.91 65.41
CA PRO A 56 -10.39 -25.12 64.67
C PRO A 56 -10.53 -24.93 63.14
N SER A 57 -9.50 -24.32 62.54
CA SER A 57 -8.95 -24.52 61.18
C SER A 57 -9.84 -25.08 60.05
N THR A 58 -10.33 -24.18 59.19
CA THR A 58 -10.60 -24.49 57.77
C THR A 58 -9.37 -24.05 56.95
N PRO A 59 -8.82 -24.86 56.02
CA PRO A 59 -7.64 -24.47 55.26
C PRO A 59 -7.96 -23.26 54.36
N ALA A 60 -7.14 -22.22 54.44
CA ALA A 60 -7.17 -21.11 53.51
C ALA A 60 -6.95 -21.62 52.07
N PRO A 61 -7.66 -21.09 51.05
CA PRO A 61 -7.37 -21.42 49.66
C PRO A 61 -5.94 -20.97 49.31
N PRO A 62 -5.22 -21.73 48.48
CA PRO A 62 -3.84 -21.40 48.12
C PRO A 62 -3.77 -20.04 47.42
N PRO A 63 -2.64 -19.30 47.55
CA PRO A 63 -2.49 -18.01 46.91
C PRO A 63 -2.68 -18.16 45.40
N VAL A 64 -3.62 -17.38 44.87
CA VAL A 64 -3.88 -17.25 43.44
C VAL A 64 -2.56 -16.82 42.77
N LYS A 65 -2.00 -17.70 41.95
CA LYS A 65 -0.87 -17.37 41.09
C LYS A 65 -1.23 -16.15 40.24
N PRO A 66 -0.35 -15.14 40.13
CA PRO A 66 -0.58 -14.06 39.18
C PRO A 66 -0.72 -14.64 37.75
N PRO A 67 -1.56 -14.04 36.89
CA PRO A 67 -1.80 -14.53 35.54
C PRO A 67 -0.49 -14.60 34.75
N ALA A 68 -0.40 -15.61 33.90
CA ALA A 68 0.76 -15.96 33.10
C ALA A 68 1.34 -14.76 32.33
N SER A 69 2.67 -14.68 32.34
CA SER A 69 3.51 -13.74 31.60
C SER A 69 3.17 -13.67 30.10
N PRO A 70 3.33 -12.51 29.45
CA PRO A 70 3.05 -12.36 28.02
C PRO A 70 3.98 -13.27 27.21
N SER A 71 3.45 -13.81 26.14
CA SER A 71 4.07 -14.78 25.23
C SER A 71 5.39 -14.24 24.64
N SER A 72 6.53 -14.62 25.23
CA SER A 72 7.85 -14.28 24.72
C SER A 72 8.22 -15.24 23.57
N LEU A 73 8.11 -14.78 22.32
CA LEU A 73 8.88 -15.38 21.23
C LEU A 73 10.33 -14.91 21.37
N TRP A 74 11.23 -15.83 21.73
CA TRP A 74 12.70 -15.59 21.83
C TRP A 74 13.16 -14.51 22.84
N GLY A 75 12.49 -14.39 24.00
CA GLY A 75 12.98 -13.54 25.09
C GLY A 75 12.91 -12.02 24.87
N ILE A 76 12.31 -11.58 23.76
CA ILE A 76 12.08 -10.17 23.42
C ILE A 76 10.55 -9.92 23.45
N SER A 77 10.14 -8.73 23.93
CA SER A 77 8.72 -8.35 23.99
C SER A 77 8.07 -8.31 22.59
N THR A 78 6.83 -8.79 22.47
CA THR A 78 6.02 -8.76 21.24
C THR A 78 5.88 -7.36 20.65
N SER A 79 5.79 -6.34 21.53
CA SER A 79 5.77 -4.92 21.15
C SER A 79 7.08 -4.48 20.50
N THR A 80 8.24 -4.96 20.98
CA THR A 80 9.55 -4.63 20.41
C THR A 80 9.73 -5.25 19.02
N TRP A 81 9.31 -6.50 18.83
CA TRP A 81 9.28 -7.14 17.51
C TRP A 81 8.34 -6.39 16.55
N SER A 82 7.15 -6.04 17.00
CA SER A 82 6.19 -5.27 16.19
C SER A 82 6.76 -3.91 15.79
N ALA A 83 7.44 -3.21 16.70
CA ALA A 83 8.10 -1.95 16.40
C ALA A 83 9.24 -2.12 15.37
N GLY A 84 10.04 -3.19 15.46
CA GLY A 84 11.09 -3.49 14.49
C GLY A 84 10.53 -3.75 13.09
N VAL A 85 9.52 -4.59 12.97
CA VAL A 85 8.86 -4.90 11.69
C VAL A 85 8.18 -3.67 11.10
N ALA A 86 7.47 -2.88 11.94
CA ALA A 86 6.84 -1.64 11.50
C ALA A 86 7.86 -0.58 11.09
N GLY A 87 9.01 -0.50 11.76
CA GLY A 87 10.10 0.39 11.39
C GLY A 87 10.70 0.04 10.04
N LEU A 88 10.86 -1.25 9.73
CA LEU A 88 11.31 -1.69 8.42
C LEU A 88 10.31 -1.32 7.31
N GLY A 89 9.01 -1.56 7.54
CA GLY A 89 7.96 -1.15 6.59
C GLY A 89 7.87 0.37 6.42
N PHE A 90 8.10 1.14 7.49
CA PHE A 90 8.19 2.60 7.42
C PHE A 90 9.35 3.06 6.54
N LEU A 91 10.53 2.45 6.69
CA LEU A 91 11.70 2.78 5.86
C LEU A 91 11.48 2.42 4.39
N GLU A 92 10.92 1.24 4.12
CA GLU A 92 10.56 0.79 2.78
C GLU A 92 9.59 1.79 2.12
N THR A 93 8.48 2.10 2.79
CA THR A 93 7.46 3.00 2.25
C THR A 93 7.94 4.44 2.15
N ALA A 94 8.81 4.91 3.05
CA ALA A 94 9.46 6.21 2.95
C ALA A 94 10.34 6.31 1.70
N TYR A 95 11.13 5.27 1.42
CA TYR A 95 11.94 5.20 0.21
C TYR A 95 11.06 5.24 -1.05
N LEU A 96 10.01 4.42 -1.11
CA LEU A 96 9.08 4.40 -2.25
C LEU A 96 8.32 5.73 -2.42
N SER A 97 7.96 6.39 -1.31
CA SER A 97 7.39 7.73 -1.34
C SER A 97 8.37 8.76 -1.90
N TYR A 98 9.63 8.70 -1.48
CA TYR A 98 10.67 9.61 -1.96
C TYR A 98 10.84 9.50 -3.48
N ILE A 99 11.06 8.29 -4.00
CA ILE A 99 11.27 8.10 -5.46
C ILE A 99 10.03 8.48 -6.28
N LYS A 100 8.81 8.25 -5.76
CA LYS A 100 7.57 8.63 -6.43
C LYS A 100 7.37 10.15 -6.49
N LEU A 101 7.85 10.88 -5.49
CA LEU A 101 7.79 12.34 -5.44
C LEU A 101 8.90 13.01 -6.25
N THR A 102 10.09 12.39 -6.34
CA THR A 102 11.21 12.91 -7.13
C THR A 102 11.19 12.47 -8.58
N GLY A 103 10.32 11.52 -8.96
CA GLY A 103 10.28 10.94 -10.30
C GLY A 103 11.53 10.11 -10.63
N SER A 104 12.16 9.52 -9.61
CA SER A 104 13.36 8.71 -9.78
C SER A 104 13.01 7.23 -9.96
N GLU A 105 13.85 6.51 -10.71
CA GLU A 105 13.66 5.07 -10.93
C GLU A 105 13.92 4.24 -9.65
N ALA A 106 13.11 3.20 -9.46
CA ALA A 106 13.22 2.32 -8.31
C ALA A 106 14.35 1.29 -8.52
N PHE A 107 15.18 1.07 -7.50
CA PHE A 107 16.19 0.02 -7.56
C PHE A 107 15.58 -1.36 -7.27
N CYS A 108 15.45 -2.24 -8.28
CA CYS A 108 14.92 -3.60 -8.09
C CYS A 108 16.05 -4.63 -7.96
N PRO A 109 16.31 -5.20 -6.77
CA PRO A 109 17.44 -6.12 -6.54
C PRO A 109 17.25 -7.52 -7.13
N VAL A 110 16.03 -7.90 -7.52
CA VAL A 110 15.72 -9.24 -8.04
C VAL A 110 15.17 -9.09 -9.46
N SER A 111 15.96 -9.54 -10.46
CA SER A 111 15.70 -9.54 -11.91
C SER A 111 15.35 -8.17 -12.53
N GLY A 112 16.22 -7.67 -13.40
CA GLY A 112 16.18 -6.34 -14.01
C GLY A 112 14.82 -5.86 -14.53
N GLY A 113 14.24 -4.88 -13.86
CA GLY A 113 13.23 -3.96 -14.44
C GLY A 113 11.78 -4.08 -13.96
N GLY A 114 11.38 -5.13 -13.24
CA GLY A 114 9.94 -5.40 -13.03
C GLY A 114 9.16 -4.48 -12.07
N CYS A 115 9.79 -3.87 -11.06
CA CYS A 115 9.02 -3.04 -10.11
C CYS A 115 8.64 -1.67 -10.67
N GLY A 116 9.36 -1.16 -11.70
CA GLY A 116 9.08 0.12 -12.33
C GLY A 116 7.67 0.16 -12.90
N ASP A 117 7.29 -0.83 -13.71
CA ASP A 117 5.94 -0.98 -14.27
C ASP A 117 4.85 -0.88 -13.22
N VAL A 118 5.02 -1.59 -12.10
CA VAL A 118 4.03 -1.62 -11.02
C VAL A 118 4.00 -0.28 -10.27
N LEU A 119 5.16 0.29 -9.94
CA LEU A 119 5.28 1.54 -9.18
C LEU A 119 4.92 2.79 -9.98
N GLN A 120 4.99 2.73 -11.30
CA GLN A 120 4.59 3.81 -12.20
C GLN A 120 3.14 3.67 -12.69
N SER A 121 2.54 2.47 -12.61
CA SER A 121 1.14 2.23 -13.01
C SER A 121 0.10 3.03 -12.22
N ASP A 122 -1.13 3.08 -12.74
CA ASP A 122 -2.30 3.67 -12.06
C ASP A 122 -2.63 2.99 -10.72
N TYR A 123 -2.18 1.74 -10.53
CA TYR A 123 -2.39 1.04 -9.26
C TYR A 123 -1.50 1.58 -8.12
N SER A 124 -0.47 2.38 -8.45
CA SER A 124 0.41 3.05 -7.48
C SER A 124 -0.25 4.25 -6.78
N VAL A 125 -1.48 4.60 -7.13
CA VAL A 125 -2.24 5.73 -6.58
C VAL A 125 -3.61 5.26 -6.10
N VAL A 126 -4.00 5.66 -4.88
CA VAL A 126 -5.30 5.35 -4.27
C VAL A 126 -5.98 6.66 -3.89
N PHE A 127 -7.20 6.91 -4.40
CA PHE A 127 -7.91 8.18 -4.22
C PHE A 127 -7.07 9.44 -4.56
N GLY A 128 -6.18 9.35 -5.56
CA GLY A 128 -5.28 10.45 -5.97
C GLY A 128 -4.04 10.61 -5.08
N ILE A 129 -3.89 9.79 -4.04
CA ILE A 129 -2.74 9.80 -3.13
C ILE A 129 -1.81 8.64 -3.49
N PRO A 130 -0.50 8.88 -3.67
CA PRO A 130 0.48 7.81 -3.84
C PRO A 130 0.36 6.75 -2.75
N LEU A 131 0.18 5.49 -3.15
CA LEU A 131 0.04 4.35 -2.25
C LEU A 131 1.20 4.25 -1.23
N PRO A 132 2.48 4.50 -1.59
CA PRO A 132 3.57 4.51 -0.62
C PRO A 132 3.35 5.48 0.54
N LEU A 133 2.69 6.62 0.33
CA LEU A 133 2.41 7.58 1.42
C LEU A 133 1.37 7.04 2.40
N LEU A 134 0.36 6.31 1.91
CA LEU A 134 -0.60 5.63 2.79
C LEU A 134 0.08 4.54 3.61
N GLY A 135 0.99 3.79 2.98
CA GLY A 135 1.85 2.82 3.66
C GLY A 135 2.72 3.48 4.75
N LEU A 136 3.34 4.61 4.44
CA LEU A 136 4.17 5.38 5.37
C LEU A 136 3.40 5.78 6.62
N VAL A 137 2.17 6.29 6.44
CA VAL A 137 1.29 6.65 7.56
C VAL A 137 0.89 5.40 8.36
N ALA A 138 0.48 4.32 7.69
CA ALA A 138 0.05 3.09 8.36
C ALA A 138 1.17 2.46 9.18
N TYR A 139 2.35 2.23 8.59
CA TYR A 139 3.52 1.70 9.31
C TYR A 139 4.00 2.65 10.42
N GLY A 140 3.93 3.97 10.20
CA GLY A 140 4.25 4.97 11.22
C GLY A 140 3.31 4.92 12.43
N LEU A 141 2.00 4.73 12.20
CA LEU A 141 1.02 4.54 13.27
C LEU A 141 1.27 3.25 14.06
N VAL A 142 1.55 2.13 13.37
CA VAL A 142 1.91 0.88 14.06
C VAL A 142 3.19 1.02 14.86
N LEU A 143 4.21 1.71 14.33
CA LEU A 143 5.47 1.96 15.02
C LEU A 143 5.27 2.78 16.29
N THR A 144 4.55 3.90 16.19
CA THR A 144 4.29 4.79 17.34
C THR A 144 3.49 4.11 18.44
N LEU A 145 2.41 3.41 18.09
CA LEU A 145 1.59 2.67 19.04
C LEU A 145 2.36 1.50 19.67
N SER A 146 3.17 0.78 18.90
CA SER A 146 4.02 -0.30 19.44
C SER A 146 5.07 0.23 20.42
N LEU A 147 5.65 1.41 20.16
CA LEU A 147 6.58 2.06 21.11
C LEU A 147 5.87 2.58 22.37
N GLN A 148 4.61 2.96 22.25
CA GLN A 148 3.80 3.41 23.37
C GLN A 148 3.47 2.26 24.34
N GLU A 149 3.20 1.06 23.84
CA GLU A 149 3.05 -0.16 24.66
C GLU A 149 4.29 -0.41 25.53
N ASN A 150 5.48 0.00 25.08
CA ASN A 150 6.74 -0.20 25.78
C ASN A 150 7.11 0.94 26.75
N GLY A 151 6.17 1.83 27.10
CA GLY A 151 6.31 2.83 28.16
C GLY A 151 6.63 4.26 27.71
N LYS A 152 6.73 4.54 26.40
CA LYS A 152 6.86 5.90 25.87
C LYS A 152 5.46 6.49 25.64
N LYS A 153 4.89 7.17 26.64
CA LYS A 153 3.56 7.80 26.52
C LYS A 153 3.58 8.96 25.51
N PHE A 154 3.32 8.66 24.24
CA PHE A 154 3.13 9.67 23.19
C PHE A 154 1.69 10.22 23.18
N LEU A 155 0.67 9.38 23.43
CA LEU A 155 -0.74 9.76 23.51
C LEU A 155 -1.29 9.52 24.93
N PRO A 156 -1.46 10.57 25.77
CA PRO A 156 -2.02 10.43 27.11
C PRO A 156 -3.54 10.20 27.05
N GLY A 157 -4.02 9.10 27.64
CA GLY A 157 -5.46 8.85 27.86
C GLY A 157 -6.08 7.62 27.19
N ILE A 158 -5.29 6.74 26.56
CA ILE A 158 -5.77 5.50 25.93
C ILE A 158 -5.36 4.29 26.80
N ASP A 159 -6.30 3.38 27.06
CA ASP A 159 -6.05 2.14 27.81
C ASP A 159 -5.24 1.12 27.00
N ASP A 160 -4.48 0.24 27.67
CA ASP A 160 -3.64 -0.79 27.01
C ASP A 160 -4.46 -1.73 26.10
N LEU A 161 -5.69 -2.05 26.51
CA LEU A 161 -6.60 -2.89 25.73
C LEU A 161 -7.03 -2.21 24.42
N ASP A 162 -7.27 -0.90 24.47
CA ASP A 162 -7.65 -0.11 23.30
C ASP A 162 -6.49 -0.03 22.31
N ILE A 163 -5.26 0.19 22.79
CA ILE A 163 -4.04 0.21 21.95
C ILE A 163 -3.86 -1.13 21.22
N ARG A 164 -3.95 -2.26 21.94
CA ARG A 164 -3.82 -3.60 21.35
C ARG A 164 -4.89 -3.88 20.30
N LEU A 165 -6.15 -3.49 20.57
CA LEU A 165 -7.25 -3.66 19.64
C LEU A 165 -7.09 -2.77 18.40
N THR A 166 -6.69 -1.50 18.58
CA THR A 166 -6.37 -0.57 17.47
C THR A 166 -5.24 -1.12 16.61
N LEU A 167 -4.16 -1.61 17.20
CA LEU A 167 -3.04 -2.24 16.49
C LEU A 167 -3.48 -3.47 15.69
N LEU A 168 -4.38 -4.28 16.24
CA LEU A 168 -4.95 -5.42 15.53
C LEU A 168 -5.77 -4.94 14.31
N LEU A 169 -6.64 -3.94 14.47
CA LEU A 169 -7.46 -3.41 13.36
C LEU A 169 -6.61 -2.78 12.24
N ILE A 170 -5.59 -2.01 12.60
CA ILE A 170 -4.64 -1.43 11.62
C ILE A 170 -3.90 -2.56 10.88
N SER A 171 -3.39 -3.56 11.61
CA SER A 171 -2.65 -4.68 11.02
C SER A 171 -3.55 -5.51 10.08
N THR A 172 -4.81 -5.74 10.45
CA THR A 172 -5.79 -6.42 9.55
C THR A 172 -6.06 -5.61 8.29
N SER A 173 -6.19 -4.29 8.43
CA SER A 173 -6.38 -3.39 7.28
C SER A 173 -5.19 -3.47 6.32
N MET A 174 -3.96 -3.43 6.86
CA MET A 174 -2.72 -3.54 6.08
C MET A 174 -2.56 -4.91 5.41
N ALA A 175 -2.86 -6.00 6.13
CA ALA A 175 -2.81 -7.35 5.57
C ALA A 175 -3.87 -7.55 4.47
N THR A 176 -5.07 -6.99 4.65
CA THR A 176 -6.14 -7.03 3.63
C THR A 176 -5.74 -6.24 2.39
N ALA A 177 -5.23 -5.02 2.57
CA ALA A 177 -4.75 -4.20 1.46
C ALA A 177 -3.60 -4.89 0.70
N SER A 178 -2.63 -5.45 1.43
CA SER A 178 -1.52 -6.21 0.84
C SER A 178 -2.02 -7.43 0.05
N SER A 179 -3.00 -8.17 0.58
CA SER A 179 -3.62 -9.29 -0.13
C SER A 179 -4.27 -8.83 -1.44
N TYR A 180 -4.96 -7.70 -1.40
CA TYR A 180 -5.61 -7.12 -2.57
C TYR A 180 -4.59 -6.66 -3.63
N PHE A 181 -3.48 -6.04 -3.22
CA PHE A 181 -2.41 -5.65 -4.15
C PHE A 181 -1.69 -6.85 -4.75
N LEU A 182 -1.46 -7.92 -3.98
CA LEU A 182 -0.93 -9.18 -4.53
C LEU A 182 -1.90 -9.82 -5.54
N TYR A 183 -3.20 -9.74 -5.28
CA TYR A 183 -4.22 -10.17 -6.24
C TYR A 183 -4.13 -9.36 -7.55
N ILE A 184 -4.00 -8.03 -7.49
CA ILE A 184 -3.79 -7.19 -8.68
C ILE A 184 -2.49 -7.57 -9.38
N LEU A 185 -1.39 -7.69 -8.66
CA LEU A 185 -0.09 -8.03 -9.24
C LEU A 185 -0.16 -9.33 -10.03
N ASN A 186 -0.77 -10.37 -9.47
CA ASN A 186 -0.87 -11.67 -10.12
C ASN A 186 -1.89 -11.73 -11.29
N THR A 187 -2.88 -10.84 -11.32
CA THR A 187 -3.94 -10.86 -12.34
C THR A 187 -3.75 -9.85 -13.46
N ARG A 188 -3.13 -8.70 -13.17
CA ARG A 188 -2.93 -7.59 -14.12
C ARG A 188 -1.52 -7.52 -14.67
N PHE A 189 -0.52 -7.97 -13.89
CA PHE A 189 0.89 -7.90 -14.25
C PHE A 189 1.49 -9.31 -14.37
N ILE A 190 0.92 -10.13 -15.25
CA ILE A 190 1.46 -11.47 -15.52
C ILE A 190 2.91 -11.37 -16.02
N GLY A 191 3.80 -12.11 -15.37
CA GLY A 191 5.23 -12.15 -15.72
C GLY A 191 6.09 -11.13 -15.00
N THR A 192 5.50 -10.14 -14.31
CA THR A 192 6.24 -9.10 -13.60
C THR A 192 6.34 -9.39 -12.10
N SER A 193 7.55 -9.31 -11.55
CA SER A 193 7.80 -9.50 -10.11
C SER A 193 8.18 -8.18 -9.45
N CYS A 194 7.41 -7.74 -8.45
CA CYS A 194 7.72 -6.53 -7.67
C CYS A 194 8.26 -6.92 -6.28
N SER A 195 9.58 -6.83 -6.08
CA SER A 195 10.23 -7.21 -4.81
C SER A 195 9.74 -6.37 -3.62
N TYR A 196 9.49 -5.08 -3.83
CA TYR A 196 8.92 -4.17 -2.82
C TYR A 196 7.50 -4.57 -2.43
N CYS A 197 6.65 -4.90 -3.40
CA CYS A 197 5.28 -5.30 -3.14
C CYS A 197 5.22 -6.60 -2.31
N LEU A 198 6.11 -7.55 -2.62
CA LEU A 198 6.26 -8.81 -1.86
C LEU A 198 6.80 -8.56 -0.45
N LEU A 199 7.80 -7.68 -0.30
CA LEU A 199 8.34 -7.31 1.01
C LEU A 199 7.28 -6.67 1.89
N SER A 200 6.57 -5.65 1.39
CA SER A 200 5.50 -4.99 2.14
C SER A 200 4.37 -5.96 2.52
N ALA A 201 4.01 -6.90 1.63
CA ALA A 201 3.04 -7.94 1.96
C ALA A 201 3.55 -8.85 3.10
N PHE A 202 4.80 -9.31 3.02
CA PHE A 202 5.42 -10.12 4.07
C PHE A 202 5.43 -9.39 5.42
N LEU A 203 5.79 -8.10 5.45
CA LEU A 203 5.80 -7.29 6.66
C LEU A 203 4.38 -7.14 7.24
N SER A 204 3.38 -6.86 6.41
CA SER A 204 1.98 -6.72 6.82
C SER A 204 1.41 -8.01 7.43
N PHE A 205 1.62 -9.16 6.79
CA PHE A 205 1.20 -10.45 7.32
C PHE A 205 1.94 -10.85 8.59
N THR A 206 3.22 -10.47 8.71
CA THR A 206 4.01 -10.69 9.93
C THR A 206 3.44 -9.90 11.09
N LEU A 207 3.14 -8.60 10.90
CA LEU A 207 2.51 -7.76 11.93
C LEU A 207 1.15 -8.32 12.36
N PHE A 208 0.30 -8.69 11.42
CA PHE A 208 -1.00 -9.30 11.71
C PHE A 208 -0.83 -10.59 12.53
N SER A 209 0.11 -11.46 12.15
CA SER A 209 0.39 -12.71 12.86
C SER A 209 0.90 -12.49 14.28
N ILE A 210 1.77 -11.49 14.49
CA ILE A 210 2.24 -11.11 15.83
C ILE A 210 1.05 -10.65 16.68
N ARG A 211 0.17 -9.80 16.14
CA ARG A 211 -0.96 -9.24 16.89
C ARG A 211 -2.04 -10.27 17.21
N VAL A 212 -2.33 -11.21 16.30
CA VAL A 212 -3.23 -12.33 16.59
C VAL A 212 -2.68 -13.21 17.73
N LYS A 213 -1.37 -13.48 17.74
CA LYS A 213 -0.72 -14.26 18.80
C LYS A 213 -0.66 -13.51 20.15
N ASP A 214 -0.44 -12.20 20.11
CA ASP A 214 -0.34 -11.36 21.31
C ASP A 214 -1.69 -11.16 22.02
N LEU A 215 -2.78 -10.94 21.27
CA LEU A 215 -4.14 -10.86 21.86
C LEU A 215 -4.73 -12.22 22.25
N GLY A 216 -4.26 -13.30 21.62
CA GLY A 216 -4.76 -14.66 21.80
C GLY A 216 -6.02 -14.96 20.99
N LEU A 217 -6.10 -16.21 20.49
CA LEU A 217 -7.14 -16.63 19.56
C LEU A 217 -8.56 -16.53 20.13
N GLU A 218 -8.74 -16.82 21.43
CA GLU A 218 -10.05 -16.71 22.10
C GLU A 218 -10.59 -15.28 22.13
N ARG A 219 -9.71 -14.28 22.32
CA ARG A 219 -10.10 -12.87 22.30
C ARG A 219 -10.36 -12.40 20.87
N VAL A 220 -9.52 -12.82 19.92
CA VAL A 220 -9.71 -12.51 18.49
C VAL A 220 -11.06 -13.05 17.99
N GLN A 221 -11.46 -14.25 18.42
CA GLN A 221 -12.77 -14.83 18.08
C GLN A 221 -13.94 -13.95 18.53
N LYS A 222 -13.85 -13.29 19.69
CA LYS A 222 -14.89 -12.36 20.16
C LYS A 222 -15.03 -11.13 19.26
N PHE A 223 -13.95 -10.71 18.60
CA PHE A 223 -13.91 -9.53 17.72
C PHE A 223 -13.84 -9.90 16.24
N VAL A 224 -14.08 -11.16 15.87
CA VAL A 224 -13.97 -11.63 14.47
C VAL A 224 -14.91 -10.89 13.54
N GLY A 225 -16.14 -10.58 14.00
CA GLY A 225 -17.10 -9.81 13.22
C GLY A 225 -16.59 -8.41 12.89
N LEU A 226 -15.92 -7.75 13.85
CA LEU A 226 -15.30 -6.44 13.62
C LEU A 226 -14.13 -6.55 12.62
N GLN A 227 -13.28 -7.56 12.76
CA GLN A 227 -12.15 -7.77 11.82
C GLN A 227 -12.64 -8.04 10.40
N LEU A 228 -13.66 -8.88 10.23
CA LEU A 228 -14.27 -9.15 8.94
C LEU A 228 -14.92 -7.89 8.36
N SER A 229 -15.61 -7.09 9.18
CA SER A 229 -16.20 -5.83 8.72
C SER A 229 -15.14 -4.86 8.20
N VAL A 230 -14.01 -4.73 8.91
CA VAL A 230 -12.89 -3.88 8.49
C VAL A 230 -12.26 -4.41 7.20
N ALA A 231 -12.00 -5.71 7.11
CA ALA A 231 -11.46 -6.32 5.89
C ALA A 231 -12.38 -6.10 4.68
N ILE A 232 -13.69 -6.28 4.85
CA ILE A 232 -14.68 -6.02 3.79
C ILE A 232 -14.68 -4.54 3.41
N ILE A 233 -14.71 -3.62 4.38
CA ILE A 233 -14.68 -2.17 4.12
C ILE A 233 -13.42 -1.78 3.34
N VAL A 234 -12.25 -2.28 3.75
CA VAL A 234 -10.98 -2.00 3.05
C VAL A 234 -11.00 -2.56 1.63
N ALA A 235 -11.41 -3.82 1.44
CA ALA A 235 -11.52 -4.42 0.12
C ALA A 235 -12.50 -3.67 -0.79
N LEU A 236 -13.66 -3.25 -0.27
CA LEU A 236 -14.63 -2.46 -1.00
C LEU A 236 -14.12 -1.04 -1.31
N ALA A 237 -13.42 -0.40 -0.37
CA ALA A 237 -12.82 0.92 -0.58
C ALA A 237 -11.75 0.88 -1.68
N LEU A 238 -10.86 -0.11 -1.63
CA LEU A 238 -9.84 -0.32 -2.67
C LEU A 238 -10.50 -0.66 -4.01
N THR A 239 -11.47 -1.58 -4.01
CA THR A 239 -12.24 -1.90 -5.21
C THR A 239 -12.92 -0.67 -5.78
N ASN A 240 -13.53 0.18 -4.96
CA ASN A 240 -14.17 1.41 -5.40
C ASN A 240 -13.14 2.42 -5.96
N SER A 241 -11.99 2.58 -5.31
CA SER A 241 -10.91 3.44 -5.78
C SER A 241 -10.41 3.02 -7.16
N TYR A 242 -10.15 1.72 -7.34
CA TYR A 242 -9.65 1.20 -8.61
C TYR A 242 -10.75 0.98 -9.63
N SER A 243 -12.00 0.76 -9.22
CA SER A 243 -13.14 0.77 -10.13
C SER A 243 -13.42 2.17 -10.63
N SER A 244 -13.15 3.23 -9.85
CA SER A 244 -13.18 4.63 -10.33
C SER A 244 -12.09 4.91 -11.36
N ALA A 245 -10.89 4.34 -11.19
CA ALA A 245 -9.89 4.31 -12.28
C ALA A 245 -10.41 3.49 -13.49
N THR A 246 -11.20 2.45 -13.24
CA THR A 246 -11.88 1.65 -14.28
C THR A 246 -13.12 2.34 -14.87
N THR A 247 -13.68 3.40 -14.25
CA THR A 247 -14.89 4.09 -14.76
C THR A 247 -14.55 5.11 -15.83
N GLN A 248 -13.27 5.53 -15.94
CA GLN A 248 -12.70 6.12 -17.16
C GLN A 248 -12.54 5.08 -18.30
N LEU A 249 -12.71 3.79 -17.99
CA LEU A 249 -12.67 2.64 -18.90
C LEU A 249 -14.03 1.92 -18.99
N ASN A 250 -15.14 2.55 -18.61
CA ASN A 250 -16.49 2.05 -18.92
C ASN A 250 -16.87 2.28 -20.41
N GLY A 251 -15.90 2.09 -21.29
CA GLY A 251 -16.08 1.64 -22.66
C GLY A 251 -15.56 0.20 -22.75
N THR A 252 -16.43 -0.75 -22.42
CA THR A 252 -16.33 -2.21 -22.69
C THR A 252 -15.18 -3.00 -22.04
N ASP A 253 -15.53 -4.16 -21.45
CA ASP A 253 -14.64 -5.28 -21.09
C ASP A 253 -13.96 -5.93 -22.33
N ASP A 254 -13.38 -5.09 -23.17
CA ASP A 254 -12.64 -5.43 -24.38
C ASP A 254 -11.53 -4.38 -24.55
N PHE A 255 -10.46 -4.47 -23.76
CA PHE A 255 -9.31 -3.59 -23.96
C PHE A 255 -8.67 -3.95 -25.30
N VAL A 256 -9.12 -3.27 -26.36
CA VAL A 256 -8.52 -3.27 -27.69
C VAL A 256 -7.79 -1.94 -27.80
N LEU A 257 -6.48 -1.98 -27.66
CA LEU A 257 -5.64 -0.80 -27.85
C LEU A 257 -5.45 -0.60 -29.35
N GLU A 258 -6.05 0.43 -29.91
CA GLU A 258 -5.79 0.82 -31.29
C GLU A 258 -4.35 1.34 -31.42
N ARG A 259 -3.75 1.09 -32.59
CA ARG A 259 -2.40 1.58 -32.86
C ARG A 259 -2.41 3.10 -32.88
N TYR A 260 -1.51 3.70 -32.10
CA TYR A 260 -1.18 5.11 -32.19
C TYR A 260 0.32 5.26 -32.40
N ASP A 261 0.73 6.40 -32.95
CA ASP A 261 2.13 6.72 -33.16
C ASP A 261 2.65 7.63 -32.05
N THR A 262 3.82 7.29 -31.52
CA THR A 262 4.53 8.10 -30.54
C THR A 262 5.46 9.08 -31.25
N GLU A 263 5.38 10.37 -30.91
CA GLU A 263 6.29 11.37 -31.45
C GLU A 263 7.66 11.30 -30.77
N ILE A 264 8.73 11.25 -31.57
CA ILE A 264 10.10 11.38 -31.09
C ILE A 264 10.43 12.86 -31.10
N THR A 265 10.75 13.44 -29.95
CA THR A 265 10.96 14.88 -29.81
C THR A 265 12.45 15.23 -29.80
N THR A 266 13.30 14.29 -29.39
CA THR A 266 14.75 14.46 -29.35
C THR A 266 15.38 14.52 -30.75
N GLU A 267 16.46 15.27 -30.85
CA GLU A 267 17.30 15.34 -32.05
C GLU A 267 18.36 14.24 -32.01
N SER A 268 18.72 13.71 -33.18
CA SER A 268 19.75 12.67 -33.27
C SER A 268 21.14 13.28 -33.24
N THR A 269 22.03 12.68 -32.45
CA THR A 269 23.46 13.03 -32.49
C THR A 269 24.13 12.42 -33.73
N PRO A 270 25.28 12.98 -34.18
CA PRO A 270 26.06 12.36 -35.27
C PRO A 270 26.41 10.90 -34.97
N PHE A 271 26.72 10.60 -33.71
CA PHE A 271 26.99 9.23 -33.24
C PHE A 271 25.76 8.32 -33.39
N ALA A 272 24.59 8.77 -32.94
CA ALA A 272 23.35 7.98 -33.06
C ALA A 272 23.00 7.70 -34.53
N ILE A 273 23.19 8.67 -35.42
CA ILE A 273 22.96 8.49 -36.87
C ILE A 273 23.94 7.49 -37.46
N ALA A 274 25.23 7.60 -37.14
CA ALA A 274 26.25 6.69 -37.64
C ALA A 274 26.03 5.25 -37.13
N LEU A 275 25.71 5.10 -35.85
CA LEU A 275 25.39 3.82 -35.24
C LEU A 275 24.13 3.22 -35.83
N ALA A 276 23.06 4.00 -36.05
CA ALA A 276 21.83 3.50 -36.66
C ALA A 276 22.07 2.98 -38.09
N LYS A 277 22.90 3.68 -38.88
CA LYS A 277 23.32 3.21 -40.22
C LYS A 277 24.09 1.90 -40.13
N HIS A 278 25.00 1.77 -39.17
CA HIS A 278 25.75 0.54 -38.96
C HIS A 278 24.84 -0.62 -38.56
N LEU A 279 23.96 -0.41 -37.57
CA LEU A 279 22.97 -1.39 -37.12
C LEU A 279 22.10 -1.89 -38.27
N HIS A 280 21.60 -0.98 -39.11
CA HIS A 280 20.87 -1.33 -40.33
C HIS A 280 21.74 -2.16 -41.29
N SER A 281 23.00 -1.77 -41.50
CA SER A 281 23.90 -2.47 -42.43
C SER A 281 24.24 -3.91 -42.00
N VAL A 282 24.28 -4.19 -40.70
CA VAL A 282 24.51 -5.53 -40.15
C VAL A 282 23.22 -6.32 -39.93
N GLY A 283 22.06 -5.75 -40.29
CA GLY A 283 20.75 -6.37 -40.16
C GLY A 283 20.29 -6.52 -38.70
N ALA A 284 20.76 -5.65 -37.80
CA ALA A 284 20.32 -5.61 -36.42
C ALA A 284 18.87 -5.14 -36.33
N LYS A 285 18.04 -5.87 -35.60
CA LYS A 285 16.61 -5.57 -35.46
C LYS A 285 16.24 -5.21 -34.04
N MET A 286 15.40 -4.19 -33.90
CA MET A 286 14.75 -3.84 -32.64
C MET A 286 13.28 -4.26 -32.71
N TYR A 287 12.91 -5.25 -31.91
CA TYR A 287 11.53 -5.69 -31.74
C TYR A 287 10.86 -4.91 -30.62
N GLY A 288 9.68 -4.36 -30.87
CA GLY A 288 8.95 -3.60 -29.87
C GLY A 288 7.45 -3.58 -30.11
N ALA A 289 6.77 -2.82 -29.25
CA ALA A 289 5.33 -2.56 -29.36
C ALA A 289 5.04 -1.06 -29.32
N PHE A 290 4.00 -0.60 -30.02
CA PHE A 290 3.67 0.82 -30.08
C PHE A 290 3.31 1.44 -28.70
N TRP A 291 2.86 0.62 -27.75
CA TRP A 291 2.51 1.03 -26.38
C TRP A 291 3.63 0.85 -25.36
N CYS A 292 4.79 0.38 -25.78
CA CYS A 292 5.91 0.08 -24.89
C CYS A 292 6.70 1.37 -24.58
N SER A 293 6.73 1.77 -23.30
CA SER A 293 7.46 2.96 -22.82
C SER A 293 8.95 2.86 -23.11
N HIS A 294 9.59 1.75 -22.75
CA HIS A 294 11.02 1.50 -23.00
C HIS A 294 11.37 1.49 -24.50
N CYS A 295 10.43 1.08 -25.36
CA CYS A 295 10.60 1.13 -26.80
C CYS A 295 10.60 2.58 -27.31
N ASN A 296 9.77 3.44 -26.72
CA ASN A 296 9.79 4.87 -27.00
C ASN A 296 11.07 5.50 -26.46
N GLU A 297 11.47 5.20 -25.22
CA GLU A 297 12.71 5.68 -24.61
C GLU A 297 13.94 5.35 -25.47
N GLN A 298 14.08 4.10 -25.92
CA GLN A 298 15.13 3.71 -26.85
C GLN A 298 15.13 4.57 -28.13
N LYS A 299 13.94 4.84 -28.70
CA LYS A 299 13.79 5.71 -29.87
C LYS A 299 14.15 7.17 -29.56
N GLN A 300 13.86 7.68 -28.36
CA GLN A 300 14.29 9.01 -27.93
C GLN A 300 15.82 9.08 -27.76
N ILE A 301 16.47 8.02 -27.28
CA ILE A 301 17.93 7.96 -27.15
C ILE A 301 18.60 8.07 -28.53
N PHE A 302 18.02 7.45 -29.57
CA PHE A 302 18.50 7.60 -30.95
C PHE A 302 18.09 8.95 -31.58
N GLY A 303 16.92 9.46 -31.25
CA GLY A 303 16.36 10.69 -31.81
C GLY A 303 15.69 10.51 -33.17
N ARG A 304 15.10 11.61 -33.67
CA ARG A 304 14.21 11.64 -34.84
C ARG A 304 14.81 11.12 -36.14
N GLU A 305 16.08 11.41 -36.42
CA GLU A 305 16.70 11.04 -37.70
C GLU A 305 17.21 9.60 -37.68
N ALA A 306 17.94 9.24 -36.63
CA ALA A 306 18.51 7.91 -36.47
C ALA A 306 17.42 6.84 -36.35
N THR A 307 16.30 7.13 -35.66
CA THR A 307 15.20 6.16 -35.54
C THR A 307 14.56 5.80 -36.88
N LYS A 308 14.56 6.72 -37.87
CA LYS A 308 14.06 6.42 -39.22
C LYS A 308 14.95 5.45 -39.99
N ILE A 309 16.20 5.26 -39.54
CA ILE A 309 17.19 4.38 -40.16
C ILE A 309 17.15 2.98 -39.52
N LEU A 310 16.72 2.88 -38.25
CA LEU A 310 16.67 1.60 -37.54
C LEU A 310 15.67 0.62 -38.16
N ASP A 311 16.06 -0.66 -38.19
CA ASP A 311 15.15 -1.76 -38.53
C ASP A 311 14.28 -2.11 -37.30
N TYR A 312 13.28 -1.27 -37.05
CA TYR A 312 12.27 -1.49 -36.01
C TYR A 312 11.15 -2.41 -36.51
N VAL A 313 10.88 -3.47 -35.76
CA VAL A 313 9.80 -4.42 -36.01
C VAL A 313 8.67 -4.17 -35.01
N GLU A 314 7.52 -3.72 -35.51
CA GLU A 314 6.32 -3.57 -34.70
C GLU A 314 5.64 -4.93 -34.51
N CYS A 315 5.65 -5.43 -33.28
CA CYS A 315 5.07 -6.72 -32.97
C CYS A 315 3.55 -6.73 -32.92
N PHE A 316 2.89 -5.57 -32.83
CA PHE A 316 1.43 -5.50 -32.79
C PHE A 316 0.87 -4.43 -33.73
N PRO A 317 1.03 -4.62 -35.05
CA PRO A 317 0.69 -3.60 -36.02
C PRO A 317 -0.82 -3.32 -36.12
N ASN A 318 -1.65 -4.25 -35.64
CA ASN A 318 -3.12 -4.16 -35.69
C ASN A 318 -3.75 -3.78 -34.34
N GLY A 319 -2.96 -3.28 -33.41
CA GLY A 319 -3.39 -3.01 -32.04
C GLY A 319 -3.07 -4.13 -31.06
N ALA A 320 -3.21 -3.85 -29.77
CA ALA A 320 -3.10 -4.80 -28.67
C ALA A 320 -4.50 -5.24 -28.19
N GLY A 321 -4.59 -6.37 -27.48
CA GLY A 321 -5.82 -6.74 -26.79
C GLY A 321 -6.55 -7.96 -27.35
N LYS A 322 -7.82 -8.12 -26.98
CA LYS A 322 -8.61 -9.31 -27.29
C LYS A 322 -8.71 -9.54 -28.81
N GLY A 323 -8.43 -10.75 -29.25
CA GLY A 323 -8.48 -11.14 -30.66
C GLY A 323 -7.33 -10.59 -31.52
N LYS A 324 -6.51 -9.67 -31.00
CA LYS A 324 -5.29 -9.20 -31.66
C LYS A 324 -4.17 -10.19 -31.37
N LYS A 325 -3.38 -10.51 -32.38
CA LYS A 325 -2.24 -11.42 -32.29
C LYS A 325 -0.97 -10.68 -32.62
N MET A 326 0.10 -11.08 -31.94
CA MET A 326 1.45 -10.64 -32.26
C MET A 326 1.78 -11.02 -33.71
N ALA A 327 2.55 -10.17 -34.39
CA ALA A 327 3.02 -10.40 -35.74
C ALA A 327 3.79 -11.74 -35.82
N PRO A 328 3.58 -12.56 -36.88
CA PRO A 328 4.22 -13.87 -37.00
C PRO A 328 5.75 -13.82 -36.91
N GLU A 329 6.37 -12.73 -37.39
CA GLU A 329 7.82 -12.53 -37.33
C GLU A 329 8.35 -12.37 -35.89
N CYS A 330 7.61 -11.69 -35.01
CA CYS A 330 7.97 -11.57 -33.60
C CYS A 330 7.74 -12.88 -32.84
N ALA A 331 6.66 -13.61 -33.19
CA ALA A 331 6.39 -14.93 -32.61
C ALA A 331 7.47 -15.95 -33.00
N ALA A 332 7.91 -15.94 -34.25
CA ALA A 332 8.99 -16.80 -34.75
C ALA A 332 10.35 -16.44 -34.16
N ALA A 333 10.58 -15.17 -33.82
CA ALA A 333 11.81 -14.70 -33.18
C ALA A 333 11.93 -15.07 -31.69
N GLY A 334 10.85 -15.55 -31.05
CA GLY A 334 10.89 -16.00 -29.66
C GLY A 334 11.12 -14.88 -28.64
N ILE A 335 10.59 -13.68 -28.91
CA ILE A 335 10.77 -12.49 -28.07
C ILE A 335 10.05 -12.67 -26.72
N GLU A 336 10.78 -12.57 -25.62
CA GLU A 336 10.22 -12.71 -24.25
C GLU A 336 9.68 -11.37 -23.68
N GLY A 337 10.18 -10.24 -24.18
CA GLY A 337 9.79 -8.91 -23.72
C GLY A 337 10.20 -7.79 -24.68
N PHE A 338 9.78 -6.55 -24.41
CA PHE A 338 10.06 -5.40 -25.27
C PHE A 338 10.81 -4.28 -24.52
N PRO A 339 11.70 -3.53 -25.19
CA PRO A 339 12.23 -3.86 -26.51
C PRO A 339 13.18 -5.08 -26.43
N THR A 340 13.38 -5.74 -27.56
CA THR A 340 14.42 -6.77 -27.69
C THR A 340 15.24 -6.48 -28.94
N TRP A 341 16.55 -6.44 -28.78
CA TRP A 341 17.49 -6.31 -29.88
C TRP A 341 18.02 -7.69 -30.29
N ILE A 342 18.03 -7.95 -31.60
CA ILE A 342 18.73 -9.08 -32.19
C ILE A 342 19.86 -8.52 -33.04
N ILE A 343 21.10 -8.73 -32.60
CA ILE A 343 22.32 -8.18 -33.21
C ILE A 343 23.31 -9.33 -33.39
N ASN A 344 23.71 -9.64 -34.62
CA ASN A 344 24.66 -10.72 -34.91
C ASN A 344 24.28 -12.08 -34.28
N GLY A 345 22.97 -12.36 -34.15
CA GLY A 345 22.44 -13.57 -33.52
C GLY A 345 22.41 -13.57 -31.98
N LYS A 346 22.92 -12.51 -31.33
CA LYS A 346 22.76 -12.28 -29.89
C LYS A 346 21.44 -11.59 -29.61
N VAL A 347 20.84 -11.91 -28.46
CA VAL A 347 19.58 -11.33 -27.99
C VAL A 347 19.87 -10.44 -26.77
N LEU A 348 19.48 -9.17 -26.85
CA LEU A 348 19.59 -8.21 -25.75
C LEU A 348 18.18 -7.74 -25.39
N GLY A 349 17.72 -8.02 -24.17
CA GLY A 349 16.41 -7.61 -23.67
C GLY A 349 16.45 -6.26 -22.96
N GLY A 350 15.39 -5.48 -23.10
CA GLY A 350 15.30 -4.12 -22.55
C GLY A 350 15.94 -3.06 -23.45
N ASP A 351 15.70 -1.80 -23.13
CA ASP A 351 16.39 -0.68 -23.76
C ASP A 351 17.88 -0.71 -23.42
N GLN A 352 18.70 -0.25 -24.36
CA GLN A 352 20.15 -0.33 -24.32
C GLN A 352 20.75 1.06 -24.53
N GLU A 353 21.83 1.33 -23.81
CA GLU A 353 22.65 2.51 -24.08
C GLU A 353 23.33 2.38 -25.45
N LEU A 354 23.51 3.51 -26.17
CA LEU A 354 24.14 3.50 -27.49
C LEU A 354 25.55 2.86 -27.51
N PRO A 355 26.42 3.03 -26.49
CA PRO A 355 27.71 2.34 -26.44
C PRO A 355 27.60 0.82 -26.39
N VAL A 356 26.60 0.27 -25.69
CA VAL A 356 26.35 -1.19 -25.63
C VAL A 356 25.95 -1.72 -27.01
N LEU A 357 25.05 -1.01 -27.69
CA LEU A 357 24.66 -1.35 -29.06
C LEU A 357 25.83 -1.25 -30.04
N ALA A 358 26.72 -0.26 -29.86
CA ALA A 358 27.92 -0.13 -30.66
C ALA A 358 28.89 -1.32 -30.45
N GLU A 359 29.15 -1.70 -29.20
CA GLU A 359 30.00 -2.84 -28.87
C GLU A 359 29.44 -4.15 -29.43
N GLU A 360 28.16 -4.42 -29.21
CA GLU A 360 27.51 -5.67 -29.62
C GLU A 360 27.33 -5.79 -31.15
N SER A 361 27.23 -4.65 -31.85
CA SER A 361 27.20 -4.61 -33.31
C SER A 361 28.59 -4.58 -33.96
N GLY A 362 29.66 -4.45 -33.17
CA GLY A 362 31.02 -4.28 -33.69
C GLY A 362 31.22 -2.93 -34.39
N PHE A 363 30.45 -1.91 -34.02
CA PHE A 363 30.59 -0.56 -34.55
C PHE A 363 31.88 0.09 -34.06
N THR A 364 32.79 0.39 -34.98
CA THR A 364 33.96 1.21 -34.72
C THR A 364 33.72 2.61 -35.26
N VAL A 365 33.92 3.63 -34.42
CA VAL A 365 33.92 5.01 -34.88
C VAL A 365 35.15 5.21 -35.76
N GLU A 366 34.99 5.11 -37.09
CA GLU A 366 36.03 5.61 -38.00
C GLU A 366 36.13 7.12 -37.78
N GLY A 367 37.33 7.57 -37.43
CA GLY A 367 37.58 8.89 -36.85
C GLY A 367 37.00 10.03 -37.69
N THR A 368 35.99 10.71 -37.13
CA THR A 368 35.95 12.16 -37.24
C THR A 368 37.07 12.70 -36.38
N GLU A 369 38.26 12.81 -36.99
CA GLU A 369 39.32 13.67 -36.49
C GLU A 369 38.77 15.08 -36.24
N GLN A 370 39.33 15.68 -35.20
CA GLN A 370 39.25 17.08 -34.84
C GLN A 370 39.33 18.00 -36.07
N SER A 371 38.35 18.88 -36.24
CA SER A 371 38.59 20.31 -36.50
C SER A 371 37.36 21.16 -36.26
#